data_AF-I3E1L3-F1
#
_entry.id   AF-I3E1L3-F1
#
_cell.length_a   1.000
_cell.length_b   1.000
_cell.length_c   1.000
_cell.angle_alpha   90.00
_cell.angle_beta   90.00
_cell.angle_gamma   90.00
#
_symmetry.space_group_name_H-M   'P 1'
#
loop_
_entity.id
_entity.type
_entity.pdbx_description
1 polymer ?
#
loop_
_entity_poly.entity_id
_entity_poly.type
_entity_poly.pdbx_seq_one_letter_code
_entity_poly.pdbx_strand_id
1 'polypeptide(L)' 'MDVVYDYADLKELTIEYEEHTSFKARKLVIGERVGKWPLLPPNLLAQAADGS' A
#
# COMPACT_ATOMS: atom_id res chain seq x y z
N MET A 1 1.09 -5.39 17.26
CA MET A 1 0.62 -4.47 16.21
C MET A 1 -0.81 -4.11 16.59
N ASP A 2 -1.00 -2.90 17.07
CA ASP A 2 -2.31 -2.44 17.54
C ASP A 2 -2.85 -1.40 16.57
N VAL A 3 -4.09 -1.61 16.15
CA VAL A 3 -4.80 -0.71 15.23
C VAL A 3 -6.00 -0.17 15.99
N VAL A 4 -5.88 1.07 16.46
CA VAL A 4 -6.99 1.79 17.10
C VAL A 4 -7.71 2.57 16.00
N TYR A 5 -8.97 2.23 15.72
CA TYR A 5 -9.77 2.93 14.71
C TYR A 5 -11.19 3.24 15.19
N ASP A 6 -11.71 4.38 14.74
CA ASP A 6 -13.10 4.77 14.91
C ASP A 6 -13.85 4.48 13.58
N TYR A 7 -14.93 3.70 13.64
CA TYR A 7 -15.75 3.41 12.46
C TYR A 7 -16.48 4.66 11.94
N ALA A 8 -16.73 5.65 12.79
CA ALA A 8 -17.37 6.91 12.42
C ALA A 8 -16.41 7.90 11.75
N ASP A 9 -15.09 7.76 11.99
CA ASP A 9 -14.05 8.59 11.38
C ASP A 9 -12.99 7.77 10.63
N LEU A 10 -13.23 7.61 9.33
CA LEU A 10 -12.31 6.94 8.41
C LEU A 10 -11.28 7.90 7.76
N LYS A 11 -11.12 9.13 8.26
CA LYS A 11 -10.25 10.12 7.60
C LYS A 11 -8.76 9.86 7.83
N GLU A 12 -8.37 9.57 9.07
CA GLU A 12 -6.97 9.34 9.46
C GLU A 12 -6.87 8.17 10.46
N LEU A 13 -5.87 7.30 10.25
CA LEU A 13 -5.53 6.20 11.15
C LEU A 13 -4.05 6.30 11.55
N THR A 14 -3.74 6.10 12.83
CA THR A 14 -2.34 6.03 13.29
C THR A 14 -1.94 4.57 13.41
N ILE A 15 -0.83 4.20 12.76
CA ILE A 15 -0.29 2.84 12.81
C ILE A 15 0.98 2.84 13.67
N GLU A 16 0.98 1.99 14.68
CA GLU A 16 2.10 1.77 15.58
C GLU A 16 2.66 0.36 15.40
N TYR A 17 3.97 0.27 15.18
CA TYR A 17 4.68 -0.97 14.99
C TYR A 17 6.03 -0.87 15.70
N GLU A 18 6.39 -1.91 16.47
CA GLU A 18 7.60 -1.91 17.29
C GLU A 18 8.82 -1.65 16.41
N GLU A 19 9.76 -0.83 16.92
CA GLU A 19 10.98 -0.40 16.22
C GLU A 19 10.77 0.49 14.98
N HIS A 20 9.55 0.94 14.70
CA HIS A 20 9.25 1.83 13.58
C HIS A 20 8.53 3.12 14.02
N THR A 21 8.84 4.23 13.35
CA THR A 21 8.14 5.51 13.57
C THR A 21 6.67 5.36 13.21
N SER A 22 5.79 5.82 14.10
CA SER A 22 4.36 5.86 13.82
C SER A 22 4.08 6.72 12.58
N PHE A 23 3.12 6.28 11.77
CA PHE A 23 2.75 7.00 10.56
C PHE A 23 1.24 7.11 10.40
N LYS A 24 0.82 8.21 9.77
CA LYS A 24 -0.58 8.49 9.47
C LYS A 24 -0.97 7.82 8.16
N ALA A 25 -1.94 6.92 8.21
CA ALA A 25 -2.61 6.38 7.04
C ALA A 25 -3.83 7.23 6.68
N ARG A 26 -4.10 7.35 5.37
CA ARG A 26 -5.27 8.05 4.82
C ARG A 26 -6.17 7.06 4.10
N LYS A 27 -7.46 7.38 4.02
CA LYS A 27 -8.44 6.59 3.27
C LYS A 27 -7.99 6.40 1.82
N LEU A 28 -7.92 5.14 1.39
CA LEU A 28 -7.77 4.81 -0.02
C LEU A 28 -9.07 5.18 -0.74
N VAL A 29 -8.99 6.10 -1.69
CA VAL A 29 -10.10 6.44 -2.59
C VAL A 29 -9.85 5.74 -3.92
N ILE A 30 -10.60 4.67 -4.18
CA ILE A 30 -10.58 3.98 -5.47
C ILE A 30 -11.63 4.66 -6.36
N GLY A 31 -11.17 5.37 -7.40
CA GLY A 31 -12.05 5.96 -8.42
C GLY A 31 -12.36 4.96 -9.54
N GLU A 32 -13.38 5.26 -10.36
CA GLU A 32 -13.79 4.39 -11.48
C GLU A 32 -12.73 4.25 -12.59
N ARG A 33 -11.84 5.24 -12.71
CA ARG A 33 -10.76 5.24 -13.69
C ARG A 33 -9.42 5.21 -12.95
N VAL A 34 -8.64 4.18 -13.21
CA VAL A 34 -7.22 4.14 -12.83
C VAL A 34 -6.41 4.96 -13.84
N GLY A 35 -5.38 5.65 -13.36
CA GLY A 35 -4.37 6.27 -14.23
C GLY A 35 -3.61 5.22 -15.05
N LYS A 36 -2.63 5.65 -15.86
CA LYS A 36 -1.78 4.70 -16.60
C LYS A 36 -1.07 3.80 -15.60
N TRP A 37 -1.23 2.49 -15.75
CA TRP A 37 -0.49 1.51 -14.95
C TRP A 37 1.01 1.74 -15.16
N PRO A 38 1.79 1.93 -14.08
CA PRO A 38 3.23 2.07 -14.21
C PRO A 38 3.82 0.78 -14.76
N LEU A 39 4.81 0.90 -15.65
CA LEU A 39 5.62 -0.24 -16.05
C LEU A 39 6.41 -0.72 -14.83
N LEU A 40 6.52 -2.04 -14.67
CA LEU A 40 7.35 -2.61 -13.62
C LEU A 40 8.81 -2.15 -13.82
N PRO A 41 9.50 -1.74 -12.75
CA PRO A 41 10.92 -1.43 -12.84
C PRO A 41 11.71 -2.71 -13.22
N PRO A 42 12.88 -2.58 -13.86
CA PRO A 42 13.60 -3.72 -14.46
C PRO A 42 13.90 -4.86 -13.49
N ASN A 43 14.14 -4.53 -12.23
CA ASN A 43 14.43 -5.47 -11.15
C ASN A 43 13.19 -6.24 -10.64
N LEU A 44 11.99 -5.89 -11.09
CA LEU A 44 10.73 -6.56 -10.76
C LEU A 44 10.10 -7.25 -11.99
N LEU A 45 10.79 -7.24 -13.13
CA LEU A 45 10.38 -8.02 -14.29
C LEU A 45 10.62 -9.50 -14.00
N ALA A 46 9.65 -10.35 -14.36
CA ALA A 46 9.83 -11.79 -14.28
C ALA A 46 11.01 -12.18 -15.17
N GLN A 47 11.99 -12.88 -14.59
CA GLN A 47 13.06 -13.48 -15.38
C GLN A 47 12.43 -14.61 -16.21
N ALA A 48 12.66 -14.57 -17.53
CA ALA A 48 12.21 -15.64 -18.41
C ALA A 48 12.76 -16.97 -17.89
N ALA A 49 11.90 -17.97 -17.77
CA ALA A 49 12.34 -19.32 -17.46
C ALA A 49 13.12 -19.84 -18.68
N ASP A 50 14.39 -20.19 -18.50
CA ASP A 50 15.15 -20.90 -19.51
C ASP A 50 14.51 -22.27 -19.71
N GLY A 51 13.78 -22.44 -20.81
CA GLY A 51 13.20 -23.72 -21.20
C GLY A 51 14.32 -24.73 -21.45
N SER A 52 14.31 -25.84 -20.70
CA SER A 52 15.12 -27.04 -20.98
C SER A 52 14.35 -28.02 -21.85
#